data_AF-A0A2N7PKW6-F1
#
_entry.id   AF-A0A2N7PKW6-F1
#
_cell.length_a   1.000
_cell.length_b   1.000
_cell.length_c   1.000
_cell.angle_alpha   90.00
_cell.angle_beta   90.00
_cell.angle_gamma   90.00
#
_symmetry.space_group_name_H-M   'P 1'
#
loop_
_entity.id
_entity.type
_entity.pdbx_description
1 polymer ?
#
loop_
_entity_poly.entity_id
_entity_poly.type
_entity_poly.pdbx_seq_one_letter_code
_entity_poly.pdbx_strand_id
1 'polypeptide(L)'
;MQKWKNFRKEKDLRLFVKRFLKEKLKGLPEGVKIEIEVSSLNPPSVNLYFPFYSEGNLLRAFEVDFLLGELYNLGINCNLYYLDDLGERE
;
A
#
# COMPACT_ATOMS: atom_id res chain seq x y z
N MET A 1 13.99 17.18 2.86
CA MET A 1 13.76 15.86 3.48
C MET A 1 12.97 16.03 4.76
N GLN A 2 11.66 15.75 4.72
CA GLN A 2 10.79 15.92 5.88
C GLN A 2 10.96 14.72 6.84
N LYS A 3 11.26 15.02 8.11
CA LYS A 3 11.54 14.02 9.16
C LYS A 3 10.25 13.37 9.69
N TRP A 4 10.05 12.11 9.31
CA TRP A 4 9.49 10.96 10.04
C TRP A 4 8.54 11.27 11.21
N LYS A 5 7.27 10.87 11.07
CA LYS A 5 6.45 10.49 12.23
C LYS A 5 6.97 9.14 12.72
N ASN A 6 7.60 9.08 13.89
CA ASN A 6 7.94 7.81 14.54
C ASN A 6 6.65 7.03 14.82
N PHE A 7 6.31 6.08 13.95
CA PHE A 7 5.20 5.16 14.16
C PHE A 7 5.58 4.24 15.33
N ARG A 8 5.09 4.55 16.53
CA ARG A 8 5.38 3.77 17.74
C ARG A 8 4.57 2.48 17.82
N LYS A 9 3.48 2.38 17.06
CA LYS A 9 2.58 1.23 17.05
C LYS A 9 2.23 0.84 15.62
N GLU A 10 2.12 -0.46 15.42
CA GLU A 10 1.65 -1.08 14.17
C GLU A 10 0.32 -0.47 13.69
N LYS A 11 -0.61 -0.31 14.62
CA LYS A 11 -1.93 0.27 14.37
C LYS A 11 -1.85 1.68 13.78
N ASP A 12 -0.88 2.49 14.20
CA ASP A 12 -0.74 3.88 13.75
C ASP A 12 -0.25 3.93 12.29
N LEU A 13 0.72 3.07 11.95
CA LEU A 13 1.21 2.94 10.58
C LEU A 13 0.12 2.37 9.66
N ARG A 14 -0.55 1.29 10.08
CA ARG A 14 -1.67 0.70 9.34
C ARG A 14 -2.78 1.72 9.09
N LEU A 15 -3.17 2.49 10.12
CA LEU A 15 -4.22 3.49 10.01
C LEU A 15 -3.81 4.65 9.09
N PHE A 16 -2.55 5.09 9.16
CA PHE A 16 -2.01 6.11 8.27
C PHE A 16 -2.08 5.66 6.82
N VAL A 17 -1.52 4.49 6.51
CA VAL A 17 -1.54 3.93 5.14
C VAL A 17 -2.97 3.71 4.66
N LYS A 18 -3.88 3.20 5.51
CA LYS A 18 -5.29 3.03 5.16
C LYS A 18 -5.98 4.35 4.78
N ARG A 19 -5.71 5.43 5.52
CA ARG A 19 -6.26 6.77 5.20
C ARG A 19 -5.68 7.30 3.90
N PHE A 20 -4.37 7.17 3.74
CA PHE A 20 -3.66 7.57 2.53
C PHE A 20 -4.23 6.87 1.28
N LEU A 21 -4.37 5.55 1.31
CA LEU A 21 -4.98 4.78 0.22
C LEU A 21 -6.41 5.23 -0.07
N LYS A 22 -7.23 5.48 0.97
CA LYS A 22 -8.61 5.97 0.79
C LYS A 22 -8.67 7.36 0.15
N GLU A 23 -7.71 8.22 0.45
CA GLU A 23 -7.64 9.57 -0.14
C GLU A 23 -7.16 9.56 -1.59
N LYS A 24 -6.23 8.66 -1.92
CA LYS A 24 -5.61 8.56 -3.25
C LYS A 24 -6.40 7.68 -4.21
N LEU A 25 -7.00 6.60 -3.74
CA LEU A 25 -7.79 5.65 -4.53
C LEU A 25 -9.30 5.96 -4.41
N LYS A 26 -9.68 7.23 -4.62
CA LYS A 26 -11.09 7.63 -4.69
C LYS A 26 -11.67 7.12 -6.00
N GLY A 27 -12.69 6.25 -5.91
CA GLY A 27 -13.33 5.64 -7.09
C GLY A 27 -13.17 4.12 -7.18
N LEU A 28 -12.52 3.48 -6.18
CA LEU A 28 -12.57 2.03 -6.07
C LEU A 28 -14.02 1.55 -5.89
N PRO A 29 -14.42 0.46 -6.58
CA PRO A 29 -15.73 -0.16 -6.41
C PRO A 29 -16.04 -0.47 -4.95
N GLU A 30 -17.29 -0.29 -4.54
CA GLU A 30 -17.77 -0.75 -3.23
C GLU A 30 -17.55 -2.26 -3.13
N GLY A 31 -16.74 -2.68 -2.16
CA GLY A 31 -16.37 -4.08 -1.94
C GLY A 31 -14.88 -4.39 -2.10
N VAL A 32 -14.11 -3.49 -2.73
CA VAL A 32 -12.65 -3.64 -2.78
C VAL A 32 -12.05 -3.50 -1.38
N LYS A 33 -11.40 -4.56 -0.91
CA LYS A 33 -10.63 -4.56 0.33
C LYS A 33 -9.14 -4.71 0.00
N ILE A 34 -8.39 -3.63 0.19
CA ILE A 34 -6.93 -3.69 0.17
C ILE A 34 -6.48 -4.09 1.57
N GLU A 35 -5.77 -5.20 1.67
CA GLU A 35 -5.20 -5.63 2.95
C GLU A 35 -3.85 -4.96 3.19
N ILE A 36 -3.61 -4.58 4.44
CA ILE A 36 -2.42 -3.84 4.85
C ILE A 36 -1.80 -4.57 6.03
N GLU A 37 -0.67 -5.20 5.75
CA GLU A 37 0.18 -5.84 6.74
C GLU A 37 1.37 -4.93 7.03
N VAL A 38 1.70 -4.74 8.30
CA VAL A 38 2.87 -3.96 8.70
C VAL A 38 4.01 -4.92 8.92
N SER A 39 5.05 -4.84 8.10
CA SER A 39 6.22 -5.73 8.18
C SER A 39 7.30 -5.17 9.11
N SER A 40 7.40 -3.84 9.25
CA SER A 40 8.32 -3.20 10.20
C SER A 40 7.86 -1.79 10.58
N LEU A 41 8.26 -1.33 11.78
CA LEU A 41 8.08 0.04 12.24
C LEU A 41 9.35 0.89 12.13
N ASN A 42 10.51 0.25 11.95
CA ASN A 42 11.79 0.94 11.85
C ASN A 42 12.76 0.12 10.96
N PRO A 43 12.92 0.47 9.67
CA PRO A 43 12.19 1.51 8.95
C PRO A 43 10.69 1.13 8.76
N PRO A 44 9.75 2.09 8.78
CA PRO A 44 8.34 1.83 8.50
C PRO A 44 8.17 1.10 7.17
N SER A 45 7.58 -0.09 7.22
CA SER A 45 7.44 -0.96 6.07
C SER A 45 6.08 -1.66 6.10
N VAL A 46 5.41 -1.71 4.96
CA VAL A 46 4.10 -2.36 4.82
C VAL A 46 4.04 -3.24 3.57
N ASN A 47 3.29 -4.32 3.66
CA ASN A 47 2.86 -5.12 2.51
C ASN A 47 1.41 -4.74 2.20
N LEU A 48 1.17 -4.43 0.93
CA LEU A 48 -0.14 -4.09 0.39
C LEU A 48 -0.61 -5.22 -0.50
N TYR A 49 -1.74 -5.81 -0.16
CA TYR A 49 -2.34 -6.87 -0.96
C TYR A 49 -3.54 -6.30 -1.71
N PHE A 50 -3.37 -6.16 -3.02
CA PHE A 50 -4.37 -5.59 -3.90
C PHE A 50 -5.23 -6.71 -4.47
N PRO A 51 -6.57 -6.65 -4.34
CA PRO A 51 -7.47 -7.68 -4.85
C PRO A 51 -7.72 -7.51 -6.36
N PHE A 52 -6.66 -7.27 -7.14
CA PHE A 52 -6.69 -7.09 -8.58
C PHE A 52 -5.57 -7.90 -9.22
N TYR A 53 -5.77 -8.33 -10.46
CA TYR A 53 -4.70 -8.88 -11.28
C TYR A 53 -3.80 -7.76 -11.80
N SER A 54 -2.49 -8.03 -11.90
CA SER A 54 -1.50 -7.12 -12.50
C SER A 54 -1.80 -6.88 -13.99
N GLU A 55 -2.26 -7.90 -14.70
CA GLU A 55 -2.64 -7.82 -16.11
C GLU A 55 -4.08 -7.33 -16.30
N GLY A 56 -4.24 -6.22 -17.04
CA GLY A 56 -5.55 -5.77 -17.54
C GLY A 56 -5.89 -4.29 -17.35
N ASN A 57 -5.03 -3.49 -16.71
CA ASN A 57 -5.30 -2.06 -16.59
C ASN A 57 -4.01 -1.21 -16.45
N LEU A 58 -3.40 -0.87 -17.59
CA LEU A 58 -2.19 -0.03 -17.67
C LEU A 58 -2.35 1.31 -16.94
N LEU A 59 -3.56 1.88 -16.94
CA LEU A 59 -3.88 3.10 -16.20
C LEU A 59 -3.76 2.91 -14.67
N ARG A 60 -4.13 1.73 -14.14
CA ARG A 60 -4.00 1.43 -12.70
C ARG A 60 -2.56 1.12 -12.27
N ALA A 61 -1.75 0.50 -13.14
CA ALA A 61 -0.35 0.21 -12.82
C ALA A 61 0.43 1.50 -12.53
N PHE A 62 0.28 2.50 -13.41
CA PHE A 62 0.94 3.80 -13.23
C PHE A 62 0.44 4.59 -12.01
N GLU A 63 -0.87 4.53 -11.72
CA GLU A 63 -1.42 5.14 -10.50
C GLU A 63 -0.89 4.48 -9.22
N VAL A 64 -0.65 3.17 -9.27
CA VAL A 64 -0.10 2.42 -8.13
C VAL A 64 1.40 2.71 -7.96
N ASP A 65 2.18 2.78 -9.03
CA ASP A 65 3.58 3.20 -8.96
C ASP A 65 3.73 4.60 -8.34
N PHE A 66 2.89 5.54 -8.76
CA PHE A 66 2.86 6.88 -8.19
C PHE A 66 2.51 6.85 -6.69
N LEU A 67 1.54 6.01 -6.32
CA LEU A 67 1.12 5.82 -4.94
C LEU A 67 2.24 5.23 -4.05
N LEU A 68 2.99 4.25 -4.57
CA LEU A 68 4.14 3.68 -3.88
C LEU A 68 5.27 4.70 -3.75
N GLY A 69 5.53 5.49 -4.80
CA GLY A 69 6.50 6.58 -4.78
C GLY A 69 6.18 7.65 -3.74
N GLU A 70 4.90 8.01 -3.59
CA GLU A 70 4.46 8.94 -2.54
C GLU A 70 4.68 8.39 -1.13
N LEU A 71 4.37 7.10 -0.89
CA LEU A 71 4.64 6.46 0.40
C LEU A 71 6.14 6.38 0.70
N TYR A 72 6.95 6.08 -0.31
CA TYR A 72 8.41 6.08 -0.19
C TYR A 72 8.95 7.47 0.16
N ASN A 73 8.43 8.52 -0.48
CA ASN A 73 8.77 9.91 -0.16
C ASN A 73 8.36 10.32 1.27
N LEU A 74 7.36 9.65 1.85
CA LEU A 74 6.97 9.79 3.25
C LEU A 74 7.83 8.96 4.22
N GLY A 75 8.79 8.19 3.70
CA GLY A 75 9.68 7.32 4.46
C GLY A 75 9.07 5.96 4.82
N ILE A 76 8.07 5.51 4.06
CA ILE A 76 7.39 4.23 4.27
C ILE A 76 7.72 3.31 3.08
N ASN A 77 8.43 2.23 3.35
CA ASN A 77 8.67 1.20 2.35
C ASN A 77 7.38 0.41 2.12
N CYS A 78 7.02 0.17 0.87
CA CYS A 78 5.81 -0.54 0.51
C CYS A 78 6.13 -1.65 -0.46
N ASN A 79 5.77 -2.88 -0.11
CA ASN A 79 5.74 -4.00 -1.03
C ASN A 79 4.32 -4.18 -1.52
N LEU A 80 4.14 -4.41 -2.81
CA LEU A 80 2.85 -4.62 -3.43
C LEU A 80 2.74 -6.07 -3.90
N TYR A 81 1.57 -6.67 -3.64
CA TYR A 81 1.22 -8.01 -4.09
C TYR A 81 -0.15 -7.95 -4.75
N TYR A 82 -0.24 -8.43 -5.99
CA TYR A 82 -1.48 -8.60 -6.73
C TYR A 82 -2.07 -10.01 -6.50
N LEU A 83 -3.25 -10.27 -7.06
CA LEU A 83 -3.90 -11.59 -6.96
C LEU A 83 -3.06 -12.69 -7.61
N ASP A 84 -2.39 -12.39 -8.71
CA ASP A 84 -1.46 -13.31 -9.37
C ASP A 84 -0.24 -13.64 -8.50
N ASP A 85 0.31 -12.67 -7.74
CA ASP A 85 1.38 -12.93 -6.76
C ASP A 85 0.93 -13.81 -5.59
N LEU A 86 -0.37 -13.83 -5.27
CA LEU A 86 -0.93 -14.61 -4.18
C LEU A 86 -1.19 -16.08 -4.58
N GLY A 87 -1.37 -16.36 -5.87
CA GLY A 87 -1.58 -17.70 -6.41
C GLY A 87 -0.36 -18.61 -6.31
N GLU A 88 0.84 -18.04 -6.19
CA GLU A 88 2.10 -18.79 -6.01
C GLU A 88 2.47 -19.05 -4.54
N ARG A 89 1.62 -18.68 -3.57
CA ARG A 89 1.75 -19.10 -2.16
C ARG A 89 1.01 -20.42 -1.94
N GLU A 90 1.58 -21.52 -2.45
CA GLU A 90 1.24 -22.89 -2.03
C GLU A 90 1.69 -23.17 -0.59
#